data_AF-A0A7Y5RLP4-F1
#
_entry.id   AF-A0A7Y5RLP4-F1
#
_cell.length_a   1.000
_cell.length_b   1.000
_cell.length_c   1.000
_cell.angle_alpha   90.00
_cell.angle_beta   90.00
_cell.angle_gamma   90.00
#
_symmetry.space_group_name_H-M   'P 1'
#
loop_
_entity.id
_entity.type
_entity.pdbx_description
1 polymer ?
#
loop_
_entity_poly.entity_id
_entity_poly.type
_entity_poly.pdbx_seq_one_letter_code
_entity_poly.pdbx_strand_id
1 'polypeptide(L)'
;DTPILLNINGCPNSCARIQTADIGLKGQLVTVDTPGGAEQVPGFQVHLGGGLASVERAEAGLGRTVRGLKVTADELPDYVERVVRTFADQREQGETFAQWSHRAEEGALQ
;
A
#
# COMPACT_ATOMS: atom_id res chain seq x y z
N ASP A 1 -6.83 12.59 14.56
CA ASP A 1 -6.11 11.95 13.45
C ASP A 1 -6.18 10.44 13.58
N THR A 2 -6.32 9.72 12.47
CA THR A 2 -6.37 8.25 12.45
C THR A 2 -4.98 7.74 12.06
N PRO A 3 -4.31 6.88 12.85
CA PRO A 3 -3.00 6.35 12.50
C PRO A 3 -3.07 5.49 11.23
N ILE A 4 -1.99 5.51 10.45
CA ILE A 4 -1.81 4.65 9.27
C ILE A 4 -0.59 3.78 9.53
N LEU A 5 -0.79 2.45 9.57
CA LEU A 5 0.30 1.50 9.72
C LEU A 5 0.95 1.22 8.36
N LEU A 6 2.22 1.60 8.21
CA LEU A 6 3.05 1.37 7.03
C LEU A 6 4.12 0.31 7.33
N ASN A 7 4.08 -0.83 6.65
CA ASN A 7 5.07 -1.89 6.79
C ASN A 7 5.86 -2.10 5.50
N ILE A 8 7.19 -2.09 5.59
CA ILE A 8 8.11 -2.27 4.46
C ILE A 8 8.86 -3.60 4.60
N ASN A 9 8.79 -4.41 3.56
CA ASN A 9 9.48 -5.69 3.47
C ASN A 9 10.40 -5.70 2.26
N GLY A 10 11.67 -6.08 2.43
CA GLY A 10 12.61 -6.20 1.30
C GLY A 10 12.38 -7.41 0.40
N CYS A 11 11.56 -8.38 0.83
CA CYS A 11 11.31 -9.62 0.11
C CYS A 11 9.89 -10.17 0.45
N PRO A 12 9.39 -11.21 -0.25
CA PRO A 12 8.02 -11.69 -0.06
C PRO A 12 7.75 -12.41 1.27
N ASN A 13 8.77 -12.67 2.09
CA ASN A 13 8.64 -13.45 3.33
C ASN A 13 7.89 -12.72 4.46
N SER A 14 7.50 -11.45 4.28
CA SER A 14 6.62 -10.71 5.19
C SER A 14 7.09 -10.66 6.67
N CYS A 15 8.40 -10.59 6.93
CA CYS A 15 8.95 -10.38 8.27
C CYS A 15 8.40 -9.13 9.00
N ALA A 16 8.07 -8.05 8.27
CA ALA A 16 7.41 -6.87 8.82
C ALA A 16 5.87 -6.89 8.65
N ARG A 17 5.28 -8.03 8.26
CA ARG A 17 3.82 -8.27 8.24
C ARG A 17 3.05 -7.33 7.31
N ILE A 18 3.34 -7.38 6.02
CA ILE A 18 2.72 -6.50 5.00
C ILE A 18 1.21 -6.71 4.84
N GLN A 19 0.71 -7.94 4.99
CA GLN A 19 -0.72 -8.22 4.77
C GLN A 19 -1.61 -7.68 5.89
N THR A 20 -1.04 -7.27 7.02
CA THR A 20 -1.77 -6.75 8.19
C THR A 20 -1.47 -5.28 8.45
N ALA A 21 -1.06 -4.55 7.42
CA ALA A 21 -0.81 -3.12 7.47
C ALA A 21 -1.87 -2.37 6.66
N ASP A 22 -2.13 -1.10 7.00
CA ASP A 22 -2.93 -0.22 6.15
C ASP A 22 -2.25 -0.08 4.78
N ILE A 23 -0.92 0.10 4.78
CA ILE A 23 -0.07 0.09 3.60
C ILE A 23 1.06 -0.93 3.81
N GLY A 24 1.02 -2.03 3.07
CA GLY A 24 2.03 -3.08 3.06
C GLY A 24 2.84 -3.08 1.77
N LEU A 25 4.17 -3.05 1.88
CA LEU A 25 5.08 -2.92 0.75
C LEU A 25 5.96 -4.16 0.61
N LYS A 26 5.70 -4.97 -0.42
CA LYS A 26 6.40 -6.22 -0.70
C LYS A 26 7.53 -6.03 -1.70
N GLY A 27 8.77 -6.05 -1.23
CA GLY A 27 9.96 -5.94 -2.07
C GLY A 27 10.06 -7.05 -3.11
N GLN A 28 10.38 -6.66 -4.35
CA GLN A 28 10.60 -7.52 -5.50
C GLN A 28 11.40 -6.76 -6.56
N LEU A 29 11.81 -7.45 -7.63
CA LEU A 29 12.25 -6.78 -8.85
C LEU A 29 11.01 -6.34 -9.66
N VAL A 30 11.04 -5.12 -10.17
CA VAL A 30 10.01 -4.54 -11.04
C VAL A 30 10.64 -4.21 -12.39
N THR A 31 9.87 -4.43 -13.45
CA THR A 31 10.32 -4.18 -14.82
C THR A 31 9.91 -2.76 -15.20
N VAL A 32 10.88 -1.95 -15.64
CA VAL A 32 10.68 -0.59 -16.13
C VAL A 32 11.17 -0.48 -17.57
N ASP A 33 10.45 0.28 -18.39
CA ASP A 33 10.87 0.54 -19.76
C ASP A 33 11.85 1.73 -19.79
N THR A 34 13.03 1.51 -20.36
CA THR A 34 14.05 2.54 -20.55
C THR A 34 14.33 2.74 -22.04
N PRO A 35 15.03 3.82 -22.45
CA PRO A 35 15.48 3.99 -23.84
C PRO A 35 16.32 2.81 -24.36
N GLY A 36 16.97 2.05 -23.47
CA GLY A 36 17.77 0.86 -23.80
C GLY A 36 17.00 -0.46 -23.79
N GLY A 37 15.69 -0.44 -23.53
CA GLY A 37 14.84 -1.62 -23.35
C GLY A 37 14.38 -1.81 -21.90
N ALA A 38 13.71 -2.93 -21.63
CA ALA A 38 13.19 -3.25 -20.32
C ALA A 38 14.31 -3.60 -19.32
N GLU A 39 14.33 -2.93 -18.17
CA GLU A 39 15.27 -3.13 -17.07
C GLU A 39 14.56 -3.64 -15.82
N GLN A 40 15.23 -4.48 -15.02
CA GLN A 40 14.72 -4.93 -13.71
C GLN A 40 15.38 -4.12 -12.60
N VAL A 41 14.58 -3.36 -11.85
CA VAL A 41 15.04 -2.52 -10.75
C VAL A 41 14.36 -2.93 -9.43
N PRO A 42 14.94 -2.61 -8.26
CA PRO A 42 14.27 -2.80 -6.98
C PRO A 42 12.95 -2.00 -6.91
N GLY A 43 11.90 -2.64 -6.43
CA GLY A 43 10.60 -2.01 -6.22
C GLY A 43 9.70 -2.82 -5.30
N PHE A 44 8.44 -2.42 -5.24
CA PHE A 44 7.47 -2.94 -4.28
C PHE A 44 6.14 -3.29 -4.95
N GLN A 45 5.55 -4.43 -4.57
CA GLN A 45 4.11 -4.64 -4.74
C GLN A 45 3.38 -3.98 -3.58
N VAL A 46 2.30 -3.28 -3.88
CA VAL A 46 1.46 -2.63 -2.87
C VAL A 46 0.33 -3.56 -2.42
N HIS A 47 0.18 -3.67 -1.10
CA HIS A 47 -0.96 -4.28 -0.40
C HIS A 47 -1.66 -3.21 0.42
N LEU A 48 -2.97 -3.04 0.27
CA LEU A 48 -3.74 -1.99 0.96
C LEU A 48 -4.88 -2.54 1.81
N GLY A 49 -5.08 -1.94 2.98
CA GLY A 49 -6.26 -2.11 3.81
C GLY A 49 -6.26 -3.32 4.74
N GLY A 50 -5.06 -3.80 5.10
CA GLY A 50 -4.90 -4.81 6.14
C GLY A 50 -4.99 -4.23 7.54
N GLY A 51 -5.04 -5.10 8.53
CA GLY A 51 -4.86 -4.76 9.94
C GLY A 51 -5.48 -5.80 10.87
N LEU A 52 -4.94 -5.85 12.09
CA LEU A 52 -5.39 -6.76 13.12
C LEU A 52 -6.55 -6.13 13.89
N ALA A 53 -7.39 -6.99 14.48
CA ALA A 53 -8.33 -6.53 15.48
C ALA A 53 -7.55 -5.94 16.68
N SER A 54 -8.01 -4.81 17.19
CA SER A 54 -7.41 -4.07 18.29
C SER A 54 -8.50 -3.33 19.07
N VAL A 55 -8.12 -2.63 20.14
CA VAL A 55 -9.06 -1.74 20.87
C VAL A 55 -9.65 -0.63 19.99
N GLU A 56 -8.97 -0.28 18.90
CA GLU A 56 -9.37 0.79 17.97
C GLU A 56 -9.95 0.22 16.66
N ARG A 57 -9.92 -1.10 16.47
CA ARG A 57 -10.39 -1.79 15.27
C ARG A 57 -11.08 -3.10 15.64
N ALA A 58 -12.40 -3.13 15.56
CA ALA A 58 -13.18 -4.32 15.93
C ALA A 58 -12.90 -5.55 15.06
N GLU A 59 -12.68 -5.34 13.75
CA GLU A 59 -12.53 -6.43 12.78
C GLU A 59 -11.14 -6.47 12.15
N ALA A 60 -10.51 -7.65 12.17
CA ALA A 60 -9.28 -7.89 11.42
C ALA A 60 -9.57 -8.01 9.92
N GLY A 61 -8.59 -7.64 9.09
CA GLY A 61 -8.66 -7.80 7.64
C GLY A 61 -7.28 -7.93 7.02
N LEU A 62 -7.20 -8.60 5.87
CA LEU A 62 -5.97 -8.69 5.09
C LEU A 62 -5.94 -7.59 4.03
N GLY A 63 -4.75 -7.05 3.81
CA GLY A 63 -4.49 -6.09 2.75
C GLY A 63 -4.59 -6.78 1.40
N ARG A 64 -5.34 -6.18 0.47
CA ARG A 64 -5.47 -6.69 -0.89
C ARG A 64 -4.33 -6.20 -1.75
N THR A 65 -3.83 -7.07 -2.62
CA THR A 65 -2.92 -6.67 -3.69
C THR A 65 -3.69 -5.80 -4.68
N VAL A 66 -3.21 -4.58 -4.94
CA VAL A 66 -3.77 -3.74 -6.01
C VAL A 66 -3.18 -4.23 -7.34
N ARG A 67 -4.04 -4.56 -8.30
CA ARG A 67 -3.61 -5.20 -9.54
C ARG A 67 -2.79 -4.21 -10.37
N GLY A 68 -1.66 -4.66 -10.89
CA GLY A 68 -0.78 -3.82 -11.71
C GLY A 68 0.00 -2.75 -10.94
N LEU A 69 -0.33 -2.48 -9.68
CA LEU A 69 0.35 -1.48 -8.87
C LEU A 69 1.68 -2.01 -8.33
N LYS A 70 2.73 -1.63 -9.04
CA LYS A 70 4.13 -1.79 -8.65
C LYS A 70 4.77 -0.42 -8.64
N VAL A 71 5.59 -0.17 -7.65
CA VAL A 71 6.26 1.13 -7.48
C VAL A 71 7.76 0.86 -7.40
N THR A 72 8.57 1.62 -8.13
CA THR A 72 10.03 1.55 -7.97
C THR A 72 10.43 2.02 -6.58
N ALA A 73 11.63 1.67 -6.12
CA ALA A 73 12.11 2.15 -4.82
C ALA A 73 12.20 3.69 -4.78
N ASP A 74 12.53 4.33 -5.90
CA ASP A 74 12.68 5.78 -6.02
C ASP A 74 11.32 6.51 -6.00
N GLU A 75 10.28 5.92 -6.61
CA GLU A 75 8.91 6.49 -6.64
C GLU A 75 8.12 6.20 -5.36
N LEU A 76 8.65 5.38 -4.45
CA LEU A 76 7.92 4.93 -3.27
C LEU A 76 7.45 6.07 -2.35
N PRO A 77 8.28 7.08 -2.01
CA PRO A 77 7.83 8.20 -1.19
C PRO A 77 6.67 8.96 -1.82
N ASP A 78 6.75 9.25 -3.12
CA ASP A 78 5.71 9.98 -3.87
C ASP A 78 4.40 9.20 -3.92
N TYR A 79 4.48 7.87 -4.10
CA TYR A 79 3.31 7.00 -4.04
C TYR A 79 2.64 7.05 -2.65
N VAL A 80 3.41 6.90 -1.57
CA VAL A 80 2.89 6.89 -0.21
C VAL A 80 2.27 8.24 0.14
N GLU A 81 2.91 9.35 -0.22
CA GLU A 81 2.34 10.67 -0.02
C GLU A 81 1.01 10.83 -0.76
N ARG A 82 0.97 10.46 -2.05
CA ARG A 82 -0.23 10.58 -2.89
C ARG A 82 -1.41 9.81 -2.30
N VAL A 83 -1.23 8.52 -1.99
CA VAL A 83 -2.32 7.69 -1.47
C VAL A 83 -2.81 8.16 -0.11
N VAL A 84 -1.92 8.65 0.76
CA VAL A 84 -2.28 9.20 2.08
C VAL A 84 -3.04 10.51 1.93
N ARG A 85 -2.64 11.39 1.01
CA ARG A 85 -3.38 12.64 0.72
C ARG A 85 -4.74 12.35 0.12
N THR A 86 -4.84 11.43 -0.85
CA THR A 86 -6.11 11.00 -1.43
C THR A 86 -7.05 10.44 -0.36
N PHE A 87 -6.54 9.63 0.57
CA PHE A 87 -7.31 9.19 1.73
C PHE A 87 -7.79 10.38 2.58
N ALA A 88 -6.90 11.31 2.92
CA ALA A 88 -7.25 12.46 3.75
C ALA A 88 -8.36 13.31 3.13
N ASP A 89 -8.36 13.44 1.80
CA ASP A 89 -9.34 14.23 1.03
C ASP A 89 -10.68 13.51 0.83
N GLN A 90 -10.66 12.18 0.67
CA GLN A 90 -11.84 11.39 0.31
C GLN A 90 -12.50 10.63 1.47
N ARG A 91 -11.85 10.56 2.64
CA ARG A 91 -12.36 9.81 3.78
C ARG A 91 -13.64 10.42 4.35
N GLU A 92 -14.52 9.56 4.79
CA GLU A 92 -15.69 9.94 5.57
C GLU A 92 -15.31 10.15 7.05
N GLN A 93 -16.23 10.76 7.82
CA GLN A 93 -15.98 11.02 9.24
C GLN A 93 -15.83 9.70 10.00
N GLY A 94 -14.69 9.54 10.70
CA GLY A 94 -14.39 8.33 11.47
C GLY A 94 -13.91 7.15 10.64
N GLU A 95 -13.76 7.31 9.32
CA GLU A 95 -13.28 6.25 8.45
C GLU A 95 -11.78 5.99 8.63
N THR A 96 -11.41 4.71 8.67
CA THR A 96 -10.02 4.22 8.68
C THR A 96 -9.47 4.10 7.26
N PHE A 97 -8.14 4.12 7.12
CA PHE A 97 -7.50 3.90 5.82
C PHE A 97 -7.92 2.56 5.21
N ALA A 98 -7.99 1.50 6.02
CA ALA A 98 -8.44 0.20 5.58
C ALA A 98 -9.85 0.23 4.96
N GLN A 99 -10.83 0.82 5.65
CA GLN A 99 -12.20 0.95 5.12
C GLN A 99 -12.23 1.71 3.80
N TRP A 100 -11.57 2.87 3.74
CA TRP A 100 -11.49 3.68 2.53
C TRP A 100 -10.87 2.89 1.37
N SER A 101 -9.72 2.23 1.58
CA SER A 101 -9.00 1.52 0.51
C SER A 101 -9.77 0.32 -0.08
N HIS A 102 -10.72 -0.24 0.68
CA HIS A 102 -11.60 -1.32 0.19
C HIS A 102 -12.75 -0.79 -0.67
N ARG A 103 -13.29 0.41 -0.38
CA ARG A 103 -14.35 1.03 -1.18
C ARG A 103 -13.85 1.91 -2.32
N ALA A 104 -12.62 2.41 -2.23
CA ALA A 104 -12.05 3.34 -3.20
C ALA A 104 -11.92 2.69 -4.58
N GLU A 105 -12.24 3.48 -5.61
CA GLU A 105 -11.99 3.08 -7.00
C GLU A 105 -10.49 2.92 -7.24
N GLU A 106 -10.12 2.05 -8.19
CA GLU A 106 -8.72 1.67 -8.41
C GLU A 106 -7.83 2.88 -8.75
N GLY A 107 -8.35 3.89 -9.48
CA GLY A 107 -7.61 5.11 -9.79
C GLY A 107 -7.24 5.97 -8.58
N ALA A 108 -7.99 5.87 -7.47
CA ALA A 108 -7.66 6.58 -6.24
C ALA A 108 -6.53 5.91 -5.44
N LEU A 109 -6.19 4.66 -5.79
CA LEU A 109 -5.16 3.86 -5.11
C LEU A 109 -3.81 3.86 -5.84
N GLN A 110 -3.76 4.41 -7.05
CA GLN A 110 -2.61 4.37 -7.97
C GLN A 110 -1.70 5.59 -7.89
#